data_AF-A0A6P6GHP5-F1
#
_entry.id   AF-A0A6P6GHP5-F1
#
_cell.length_a   1.000
_cell.length_b   1.000
_cell.length_c   1.000
_cell.angle_alpha   90.00
_cell.angle_beta   90.00
_cell.angle_gamma   90.00
#
_symmetry.space_group_name_H-M   'P 1'
#
loop_
_entity.id
_entity.type
_entity.pdbx_description
1 polymer ?
#
loop_
_entity_poly.entity_id
_entity_poly.type
_entity_poly.pdbx_seq_one_letter_code
_entity_poly.pdbx_strand_id
1 'polypeptide(L)'
;MKNVDAKQRYPKEYTTWREDPANFKVNGIFPLLNLWGTAREAWREILLTPGEHFLVITHKSILRALICTALGLGPERFRAIDVNNGGISVFNFNKRGEAMLQSLNMTAHMYSDHVYQY
;
A
#
# COMPACT_ATOMS: atom_id res chain seq x y z
N MET A 1 -3.59 -10.03 18.11
CA MET A 1 -4.53 -11.12 17.75
C MET A 1 -3.95 -11.86 16.56
N LYS A 2 -3.82 -13.17 16.60
CA LYS A 2 -3.34 -13.93 15.43
C LYS A 2 -4.46 -14.05 14.40
N ASN A 3 -4.11 -14.33 13.14
CA ASN A 3 -5.11 -14.54 12.08
C ASN A 3 -6.12 -15.64 12.43
N VAL A 4 -5.67 -16.71 13.09
CA VAL A 4 -6.54 -17.82 13.53
C VAL A 4 -7.57 -17.36 14.58
N ASP A 5 -7.14 -16.54 15.53
CA ASP A 5 -8.02 -15.99 16.57
C ASP A 5 -9.07 -15.05 15.96
N ALA A 6 -8.65 -14.21 15.00
CA ALA A 6 -9.54 -13.27 14.32
C ALA A 6 -10.62 -14.01 13.52
N LYS A 7 -10.24 -15.08 12.80
CA LYS A 7 -11.18 -15.91 12.04
C LYS A 7 -12.21 -16.60 12.94
N GLN A 8 -11.81 -17.03 14.14
CA GLN A 8 -12.73 -17.66 15.09
C GLN A 8 -13.65 -16.65 15.78
N ARG A 9 -13.12 -15.52 16.24
CA ARG A 9 -13.87 -14.53 17.03
C ARG A 9 -14.76 -13.61 16.18
N TYR A 10 -14.33 -13.30 14.96
CA TYR A 10 -15.00 -12.35 14.06
C TYR A 10 -15.06 -12.90 12.63
N PRO A 11 -15.77 -14.03 12.40
CA PRO A 11 -15.71 -14.73 11.12
C PRO A 11 -16.21 -13.87 9.95
N LYS A 12 -17.25 -13.07 10.16
CA LYS A 12 -17.82 -12.20 9.11
C LYS A 12 -16.84 -11.08 8.76
N GLU A 13 -16.38 -10.35 9.76
CA GLU A 13 -15.41 -9.26 9.62
C GLU A 13 -14.09 -9.76 9.05
N TYR A 14 -13.66 -10.97 9.41
CA TYR A 14 -12.48 -11.63 8.84
C TYR A 14 -12.68 -11.89 7.34
N THR A 15 -13.80 -12.47 6.93
CA THR A 15 -14.10 -12.73 5.52
C THR A 15 -14.20 -11.41 4.74
N THR A 16 -14.97 -10.44 5.22
CA THR A 16 -15.07 -9.11 4.60
C THR A 16 -13.69 -8.47 4.50
N TRP A 17 -12.89 -8.48 5.57
CA TRP A 17 -11.53 -7.98 5.52
C TRP A 17 -10.75 -8.66 4.39
N ARG A 18 -10.81 -9.99 4.26
CA ARG A 18 -10.02 -10.81 3.33
C ARG A 18 -10.47 -10.74 1.86
N GLU A 19 -11.75 -10.53 1.61
CA GLU A 19 -12.33 -10.64 0.27
C GLU A 19 -12.81 -9.29 -0.27
N ASP A 20 -13.37 -8.43 0.61
CA ASP A 20 -13.93 -7.13 0.27
C ASP A 20 -13.50 -6.06 1.30
N PRO A 21 -12.21 -5.67 1.28
CA PRO A 21 -11.64 -4.81 2.31
C PRO A 21 -12.21 -3.39 2.25
N ALA A 22 -12.79 -2.96 1.11
CA ALA A 22 -13.37 -1.63 0.95
C ALA A 22 -14.67 -1.48 1.77
N ASN A 23 -15.43 -2.55 1.91
CA ASN A 23 -16.63 -2.60 2.76
C ASN A 23 -16.34 -3.11 4.18
N PHE A 24 -15.08 -3.37 4.53
CA PHE A 24 -14.71 -3.73 5.89
C PHE A 24 -14.98 -2.58 6.86
N LYS A 25 -15.77 -2.86 7.89
CA LYS A 25 -16.29 -1.87 8.83
C LYS A 25 -16.08 -2.32 10.27
N VAL A 26 -15.63 -1.39 11.13
CA VAL A 26 -15.48 -1.60 12.58
C VAL A 26 -16.16 -0.44 13.29
N ASN A 27 -17.15 -0.72 14.14
CA ASN A 27 -17.86 0.29 14.95
C ASN A 27 -18.37 1.51 14.16
N GLY A 28 -18.94 1.31 12.96
CA GLY A 28 -19.40 2.44 12.15
C GLY A 28 -18.36 2.95 11.13
N ILE A 29 -17.08 2.69 11.35
CA ILE A 29 -15.96 3.28 10.61
C ILE A 29 -15.49 2.32 9.52
N PHE A 30 -15.11 2.86 8.36
CA PHE A 30 -14.47 2.12 7.27
C PHE A 30 -12.96 2.41 7.26
N PRO A 31 -12.12 1.59 7.90
CA PRO A 31 -10.70 1.91 8.09
C PRO A 31 -9.96 2.06 6.77
N LEU A 32 -10.35 1.29 5.74
CA LEU A 32 -9.70 1.35 4.44
C LEU A 32 -9.96 2.68 3.72
N LEU A 33 -11.18 3.22 3.83
CA LEU A 33 -11.49 4.52 3.23
C LEU A 33 -10.70 5.65 3.90
N ASN A 34 -10.57 5.60 5.24
CA ASN A 34 -9.72 6.52 5.99
C ASN A 34 -8.26 6.41 5.54
N LEU A 35 -7.77 5.19 5.33
CA LEU A 35 -6.40 4.93 4.85
C LEU A 35 -6.14 5.54 3.47
N TRP A 36 -7.13 5.52 2.55
CA TRP A 36 -7.04 6.21 1.26
C TRP A 36 -7.00 7.73 1.43
N GLY A 37 -7.78 8.27 2.37
CA GLY A 37 -7.70 9.69 2.74
C GLY A 37 -6.29 10.05 3.22
N THR A 38 -5.73 9.28 4.16
CA THR A 38 -4.37 9.47 4.66
C THR A 38 -3.33 9.41 3.54
N ALA A 39 -3.44 8.46 2.61
CA ALA A 39 -2.52 8.35 1.48
C ALA A 39 -2.59 9.58 0.54
N ARG A 40 -3.77 10.15 0.30
CA ARG A 40 -3.93 11.37 -0.51
C ARG A 40 -3.32 12.59 0.17
N GLU A 41 -3.54 12.74 1.48
CA GLU A 41 -2.95 13.84 2.25
C GLU A 41 -1.41 13.73 2.27
N ALA A 42 -0.87 12.52 2.46
CA ALA A 42 0.56 12.27 2.40
C ALA A 42 1.15 12.62 1.03
N TRP A 43 0.49 12.25 -0.08
CA TRP A 43 0.95 12.65 -1.41
C TRP A 43 0.93 14.17 -1.59
N ARG A 44 -0.12 14.85 -1.11
CA ARG A 44 -0.18 16.31 -1.17
C ARG A 44 1.01 16.94 -0.42
N GLU A 45 1.34 16.43 0.76
CA GLU A 45 2.49 16.92 1.54
C GLU A 45 3.82 16.64 0.81
N ILE A 46 4.03 15.42 0.31
CA ILE A 46 5.25 15.05 -0.41
C ILE A 46 5.46 15.92 -1.65
N LEU A 47 4.42 16.09 -2.48
CA LEU A 47 4.51 16.82 -3.75
C LEU A 47 4.63 18.33 -3.59
N LEU A 48 4.19 18.89 -2.46
CA LEU A 48 4.33 20.32 -2.15
C LEU A 48 5.63 20.65 -1.39
N THR A 49 6.30 19.64 -0.84
CA THR A 49 7.56 19.84 -0.12
C THR A 49 8.70 20.08 -1.12
N PRO A 50 9.56 21.10 -0.91
CA PRO A 50 10.73 21.28 -1.76
C PRO A 50 11.69 20.09 -1.67
N GLY A 51 12.14 19.59 -2.82
CA GLY A 51 13.09 18.49 -2.91
C GLY A 51 12.94 17.72 -4.23
N GLU A 52 13.97 16.96 -4.59
CA GLU A 52 13.97 16.14 -5.82
C GLU A 52 13.68 14.66 -5.54
N HIS A 53 14.14 14.15 -4.39
CA HIS A 53 14.02 12.75 -4.02
C HIS A 53 13.53 12.61 -2.57
N PHE A 54 12.48 11.83 -2.39
CA PHE A 54 11.86 11.56 -1.09
C PHE A 54 11.87 10.05 -0.81
N LEU A 55 12.28 9.67 0.39
CA LEU A 55 12.21 8.30 0.88
C LEU A 55 11.08 8.18 1.90
N VAL A 56 10.09 7.34 1.62
CA VAL A 56 8.97 7.06 2.51
C VAL A 56 9.10 5.65 3.07
N ILE A 57 9.31 5.55 4.39
CA ILE A 57 9.41 4.26 5.10
C ILE A 57 8.18 4.12 6.01
N THR A 58 7.38 3.08 5.78
CA THR A 58 6.16 2.86 6.55
C THR A 58 5.67 1.41 6.41
N HIS A 59 4.41 1.14 6.74
CA HIS A 59 3.82 -0.19 6.79
C HIS A 59 3.07 -0.60 5.51
N LYS A 60 2.91 -1.91 5.33
CA LYS A 60 2.29 -2.55 4.15
C LYS A 60 0.94 -1.95 3.71
N SER A 61 0.02 -1.72 4.65
CA SER A 61 -1.33 -1.23 4.28
C SER A 61 -1.30 0.18 3.70
N ILE A 62 -0.56 1.10 4.34
CA ILE A 62 -0.45 2.48 3.85
C ILE A 62 0.41 2.55 2.58
N LEU A 63 1.45 1.71 2.44
CA LEU A 63 2.20 1.59 1.17
C LEU A 63 1.28 1.16 0.02
N ARG A 64 0.41 0.15 0.24
CA ARG A 64 -0.59 -0.24 -0.77
C ARG A 64 -1.50 0.93 -1.15
N ALA A 65 -1.97 1.70 -0.16
CA ALA A 65 -2.81 2.87 -0.42
C ALA A 65 -2.05 3.95 -1.19
N LEU A 66 -0.81 4.28 -0.82
CA LEU A 66 0.04 5.24 -1.53
C LEU A 66 0.27 4.84 -2.99
N ILE A 67 0.64 3.58 -3.23
CA ILE A 67 0.87 3.04 -4.57
C ILE A 67 -0.43 3.08 -5.38
N CYS A 68 -1.55 2.62 -4.81
CA CYS A 68 -2.83 2.61 -5.51
C CYS A 68 -3.30 4.02 -5.85
N THR A 69 -3.23 4.97 -4.91
CA THR A 69 -3.67 6.35 -5.16
C THR A 69 -2.79 7.06 -6.19
N ALA A 70 -1.47 6.82 -6.20
CA ALA A 70 -0.58 7.32 -7.24
C ALA A 70 -0.97 6.80 -8.63
N LEU A 71 -1.43 5.55 -8.73
CA LEU A 71 -1.91 4.92 -9.97
C LEU A 71 -3.37 5.23 -10.31
N GLY A 72 -4.05 6.08 -9.54
CA GLY A 72 -5.47 6.40 -9.76
C GLY A 72 -6.45 5.27 -9.40
N LEU A 73 -6.01 4.29 -8.61
CA LEU A 73 -6.82 3.15 -8.18
C LEU A 73 -7.56 3.42 -6.87
N GLY A 74 -8.81 2.95 -6.80
CA GLY A 74 -9.65 3.09 -5.61
C GLY A 74 -9.41 2.01 -4.54
N PRO A 75 -10.06 2.14 -3.37
CA PRO A 75 -9.95 1.20 -2.25
C PRO A 75 -10.25 -0.26 -2.60
N GLU A 76 -11.10 -0.50 -3.60
CA GLU A 76 -11.40 -1.83 -4.14
C GLU A 76 -10.17 -2.56 -4.68
N ARG A 77 -9.09 -1.82 -5.00
CA ARG A 77 -7.82 -2.37 -5.46
C ARG A 77 -6.78 -2.55 -4.35
N PHE A 78 -7.16 -2.47 -3.07
CA PHE A 78 -6.21 -2.66 -1.95
C PHE A 78 -5.37 -3.94 -1.98
N ARG A 79 -5.89 -5.00 -2.60
CA ARG A 79 -5.15 -6.25 -2.77
C ARG A 79 -4.53 -6.46 -4.15
N ALA A 80 -4.66 -5.50 -5.07
CA ALA A 80 -4.11 -5.62 -6.42
C ALA A 80 -2.58 -5.61 -6.41
N ILE A 81 -1.96 -5.05 -5.37
CA ILE A 81 -0.51 -4.88 -5.27
C ILE A 81 0.00 -5.48 -3.97
N ASP A 82 1.05 -6.28 -4.07
CA ASP A 82 1.76 -6.75 -2.89
C ASP A 82 2.94 -5.86 -2.52
N VAL A 83 3.24 -5.85 -1.22
CA VAL A 83 4.38 -5.15 -0.65
C VAL A 83 5.08 -6.16 0.26
N ASN A 84 6.29 -6.54 -0.12
CA ASN A 84 7.13 -7.46 0.60
C ASN A 84 7.94 -6.71 1.65
N ASN A 85 8.37 -7.44 2.67
CA ASN A 85 9.36 -6.90 3.60
C ASN A 85 10.65 -6.60 2.82
N GLY A 86 11.22 -5.41 3.05
CA GLY A 86 12.35 -4.91 2.27
C GLY A 86 12.02 -4.55 0.82
N GLY A 87 10.77 -4.69 0.36
CA GLY A 87 10.40 -4.32 -1.01
C GLY A 87 10.48 -2.82 -1.26
N ILE A 88 11.13 -2.41 -2.35
CA ILE A 88 11.26 -1.01 -2.76
C ILE A 88 10.39 -0.76 -3.99
N SER A 89 9.60 0.32 -3.96
CA SER A 89 8.87 0.81 -5.14
C SER A 89 9.29 2.24 -5.43
N VAL A 90 9.47 2.57 -6.70
CA VAL A 90 9.96 3.88 -7.15
C VAL A 90 8.94 4.49 -8.09
N PHE A 91 8.55 5.73 -7.78
CA PHE A 91 7.69 6.56 -8.61
C PHE A 91 8.42 7.85 -8.97
N ASN A 92 8.26 8.26 -10.23
CA ASN A 92 8.64 9.60 -10.68
C ASN A 92 7.37 10.41 -10.90
N PHE A 93 7.39 11.68 -10.52
CA PHE A 93 6.27 12.59 -10.70
C PHE A 93 6.67 13.71 -11.65
N ASN A 94 5.81 14.03 -12.61
CA ASN A 94 6.05 15.19 -13.46
C ASN A 94 5.64 16.50 -12.77
N LYS A 95 5.87 17.64 -13.43
CA LYS A 95 5.54 18.98 -12.88
C LYS A 95 4.05 19.20 -12.58
N ARG A 96 3.16 18.34 -13.09
CA ARG A 96 1.72 18.37 -12.85
C ARG A 96 1.29 17.43 -11.71
N GLY A 97 2.23 16.72 -11.08
CA GLY A 97 1.95 15.73 -10.04
C GLY A 97 1.44 14.39 -10.58
N GLU A 98 1.59 14.12 -11.87
CA GLU A 98 1.17 12.84 -12.47
C GLU A 98 2.26 11.80 -12.21
N ALA A 99 1.85 10.65 -11.65
CA ALA A 99 2.76 9.59 -11.24
C ALA A 99 3.14 8.69 -12.42
N MET A 100 4.42 8.29 -12.47
CA MET A 100 4.95 7.25 -13.32
C MET A 100 5.61 6.19 -12.44
N LEU A 101 5.10 4.96 -12.48
CA LEU A 101 5.70 3.83 -11.79
C LEU A 101 6.97 3.38 -12.52
N GLN A 102 8.12 3.50 -11.88
CA GLN A 102 9.41 3.07 -12.44
C GLN A 102 9.77 1.64 -12.00
N SER A 103 9.50 1.29 -10.74
CA SER A 103 9.67 -0.07 -10.23
C SER A 103 8.71 -0.36 -9.09
N LEU A 104 8.30 -1.62 -8.94
CA LEU A 104 7.32 -2.04 -7.96
C LEU A 104 7.85 -3.22 -7.15
N ASN A 105 7.84 -3.09 -5.83
CA ASN A 105 8.11 -4.17 -4.88
C ASN A 105 9.42 -4.95 -5.14
N MET A 106 10.48 -4.24 -5.53
CA MET A 106 11.79 -4.80 -5.85
C MET A 106 12.48 -5.29 -4.57
N THR A 107 12.89 -6.56 -4.57
CA THR A 107 13.59 -7.21 -3.45
C THR A 107 14.98 -7.73 -3.85
N ALA A 108 15.44 -7.44 -5.07
CA ALA A 108 16.70 -7.97 -5.61
C ALA A 108 17.92 -7.67 -4.72
N HIS A 109 17.95 -6.51 -4.07
CA HIS A 109 19.03 -6.12 -3.13
C HIS A 109 19.11 -6.99 -1.87
N MET A 110 18.08 -7.79 -1.56
CA MET A 110 18.08 -8.72 -0.43
C MET A 110 18.71 -10.07 -0.76
N TYR A 111 19.06 -10.32 -2.02
CA TYR A 111 19.70 -11.56 -2.45
C TYR A 111 21.18 -11.27 -2.75
N SER A 112 22.10 -11.83 -1.96
CA SER A 112 23.55 -11.61 -2.11
C SER A 112 24.27 -12.72 -2.89
N ASP A 113 23.61 -13.82 -3.27
CA ASP A 113 24.34 -15.06 -3.57
C ASP A 113 24.25 -15.53 -5.03
N HIS A 114 23.77 -14.70 -5.97
CA HIS A 114 23.78 -14.98 -7.43
C HIS A 114 23.22 -16.35 -7.90
N VAL A 115 22.56 -17.14 -7.05
CA VAL A 115 21.93 -18.39 -7.47
C VAL A 115 20.53 -18.09 -7.97
N TYR A 116 20.41 -17.85 -9.28
CA TYR A 116 19.14 -18.01 -9.99
C TYR A 116 18.84 -19.51 -10.09
N GLN A 117 17.93 -20.03 -9.27
CA GLN A 117 17.35 -21.34 -9.55
C GLN A 117 16.17 -21.14 -10.52
N TYR A 118 16.38 -21.59 -11.76
CA TYR A 118 15.36 -21.75 -12.79
C TYR A 118 14.47 -22.95 -12.47
#